data_AF-A0A4R2HG58-F1
#
_entry.id   AF-A0A4R2HG58-F1
#
_cell.length_a   1.000
_cell.length_b   1.000
_cell.length_c   1.000
_cell.angle_alpha   90.00
_cell.angle_beta   90.00
_cell.angle_gamma   90.00
#
_symmetry.space_group_name_H-M   'P 1'
#
loop_
_entity.id
_entity.type
_entity.pdbx_description
1 polymer ?
#
loop_
_entity_poly.entity_id
_entity_poly.type
_entity_poly.pdbx_seq_one_letter_code
_entity_poly.pdbx_strand_id
1 'polypeptide(L)'
;MRLAGELYERAIFNGEADRLSTADREPDAAEADLMLARGKVLHGRFLEDRVEDPRELELFERALALYNAVADEAAELAASVGATAISAQIEEARSRL
;
A
#
# COMPACT_ATOMS: atom_id res chain seq x y z
N MET A 1 -8.89 1.00 6.68
CA MET A 1 -9.24 0.20 7.87
C MET A 1 -10.63 -0.43 7.82
N ARG A 2 -11.69 0.25 7.33
CA ARG A 2 -13.06 -0.32 7.33
C ARG A 2 -13.16 -1.61 6.51
N LEU A 3 -12.46 -1.67 5.37
CA LEU A 3 -12.49 -2.81 4.47
C LEU A 3 -11.86 -4.07 5.08
N ALA A 4 -10.75 -3.95 5.82
CA ALA A 4 -10.13 -5.09 6.50
C ALA A 4 -11.10 -5.80 7.47
N GLY A 5 -11.84 -5.01 8.26
CA GLY A 5 -12.87 -5.54 9.17
C GLY A 5 -14.00 -6.26 8.43
N GLU A 6 -14.52 -5.66 7.35
CA GLU A 6 -15.59 -6.27 6.53
C GLU A 6 -15.11 -7.58 5.87
N LEU A 7 -13.87 -7.63 5.38
CA LEU A 7 -13.29 -8.83 4.78
C LEU A 7 -13.07 -9.94 5.82
N TYR A 8 -12.63 -9.58 7.03
CA TYR A 8 -12.55 -10.49 8.16
C TYR A 8 -13.93 -11.08 8.50
N GLU A 9 -14.96 -10.25 8.63
CA GLU A 9 -16.31 -10.71 8.93
C GLU A 9 -16.82 -11.69 7.87
N ARG A 10 -16.60 -11.40 6.58
CA ARG A 10 -16.99 -12.32 5.50
C ARG A 10 -16.21 -13.62 5.53
N ALA A 11 -14.93 -13.59 5.87
CA ALA A 11 -14.14 -14.81 6.00
C ALA A 11 -14.65 -15.70 7.13
N ILE A 12 -14.89 -15.13 8.31
CA ILE A 12 -15.27 -15.89 9.51
C ILE A 12 -16.74 -16.32 9.48
N PHE A 13 -17.65 -15.46 9.01
CA PHE A 13 -19.08 -15.71 9.09
C PHE A 13 -19.68 -16.26 7.80
N ASN A 14 -19.07 -16.03 6.63
CA ASN A 14 -19.60 -16.48 5.34
C ASN A 14 -18.73 -17.56 4.67
N GLY A 15 -17.64 -18.01 5.31
CA GLY A 15 -16.77 -19.07 4.79
C GLY A 15 -15.85 -18.61 3.65
N GLU A 16 -15.69 -17.30 3.46
CA GLU A 16 -14.90 -16.70 2.38
C GLU A 16 -13.44 -16.53 2.83
N ALA A 17 -12.79 -17.64 3.21
CA ALA A 17 -11.48 -17.64 3.88
C ALA A 17 -10.34 -17.05 3.03
N ASP A 18 -10.47 -17.09 1.71
CA ASP A 18 -9.56 -16.47 0.73
C ASP A 18 -9.42 -14.95 0.94
N ARG A 19 -10.45 -14.31 1.51
CA ARG A 19 -10.49 -12.88 1.83
C ARG A 19 -9.50 -12.46 2.91
N LEU A 20 -9.07 -13.36 3.78
CA LEU A 20 -8.15 -13.02 4.87
C LEU A 20 -6.84 -12.46 4.33
N SER A 21 -6.35 -13.02 3.23
CA SER A 21 -5.16 -12.49 2.54
C SER A 21 -5.34 -11.04 2.08
N THR A 22 -6.55 -10.64 1.69
CA THR A 22 -6.83 -9.24 1.31
C THR A 22 -7.08 -8.36 2.53
N ALA A 23 -7.66 -8.92 3.60
CA ALA A 23 -7.86 -8.21 4.86
C ALA A 23 -6.53 -7.84 5.54
N ASP A 24 -5.54 -8.73 5.46
CA ASP A 24 -4.21 -8.55 6.06
C ASP A 24 -3.39 -7.45 5.35
N ARG A 25 -3.61 -7.26 4.04
CA ARG A 25 -2.89 -6.27 3.21
C ARG A 25 -3.34 -4.83 3.39
N GLU A 26 -4.61 -4.60 3.69
CA GLU A 26 -5.16 -3.25 3.75
C GLU A 26 -4.52 -2.41 4.87
N PRO A 27 -4.18 -2.99 6.03
CA PRO A 27 -3.35 -2.35 7.04
C PRO A 27 -1.99 -1.84 6.55
N ASP A 28 -1.28 -2.59 5.71
CA ASP A 28 0.06 -2.20 5.25
C ASP A 28 0.03 -0.92 4.41
N ALA A 29 -0.96 -0.80 3.53
CA ALA A 29 -1.18 0.42 2.75
C ALA A 29 -1.50 1.63 3.65
N ALA A 30 -2.34 1.42 4.68
CA ALA A 30 -2.67 2.48 5.64
C ALA A 30 -1.47 2.86 6.52
N GLU A 31 -0.61 1.90 6.88
CA GLU A 31 0.63 2.17 7.60
C GLU A 31 1.62 2.94 6.72
N ALA A 32 1.74 2.58 5.43
CA ALA A 32 2.56 3.31 4.47
C ALA A 32 2.15 4.78 4.38
N ASP A 33 0.84 5.04 4.22
CA ASP A 33 0.26 6.39 4.17
C ASP A 33 0.56 7.18 5.46
N LEU A 34 0.45 6.53 6.61
CA LEU A 34 0.74 7.15 7.91
C LEU A 34 2.22 7.53 8.03
N MET A 35 3.13 6.64 7.66
CA MET A 35 4.58 6.91 7.70
C MET A 35 4.94 8.05 6.74
N LEU A 36 4.38 8.05 5.52
CA LEU A 36 4.56 9.13 4.56
C LEU A 36 4.05 10.47 5.11
N ALA A 37 2.86 10.50 5.71
CA ALA A 37 2.29 11.70 6.29
C ALA A 37 3.16 12.25 7.43
N ARG A 38 3.64 11.38 8.32
CA ARG A 38 4.54 11.76 9.42
C ARG A 38 5.89 12.28 8.91
N GLY A 39 6.48 11.62 7.90
CA GLY A 39 7.71 12.06 7.24
C GLY A 39 7.55 13.46 6.66
N LYS A 40 6.46 13.73 5.95
CA LYS A 40 6.14 15.08 5.41
C LYS A 40 6.04 16.16 6.49
N VAL A 41 5.52 15.83 7.67
CA VAL A 41 5.48 16.77 8.81
C VAL A 41 6.88 17.09 9.32
N LEU A 42 7.76 16.08 9.45
CA LEU A 42 9.16 16.32 9.85
C LEU A 42 9.93 17.10 8.78
N HIS A 43 9.72 16.77 7.50
CA HIS A 43 10.29 17.53 6.39
C HIS A 43 9.88 19.01 6.43
N GLY A 44 8.60 19.27 6.70
CA GLY A 44 8.08 20.63 6.87
C GLY A 44 8.81 21.40 7.97
N ARG A 45 9.08 20.75 9.11
CA ARG A 45 9.85 21.36 10.22
C ARG A 45 11.31 21.63 9.83
N PHE A 46 11.96 20.66 9.18
CA PHE A 46 13.32 20.85 8.65
C PHE A 46 13.42 22.07 7.72
N LEU A 47 12.40 22.32 6.88
CA LEU A 47 12.40 23.50 6.00
C LEU A 47 12.35 24.82 6.78
N GLU A 48 11.76 24.84 7.98
CA GLU A 48 11.66 26.00 8.86
C GLU A 48 12.94 26.21 9.69
N ASP A 49 13.44 25.16 10.34
CA ASP A 49 14.51 25.26 11.34
C ASP A 49 15.90 24.83 10.86
N ARG A 50 15.98 24.11 9.73
CA ARG A 50 17.19 23.51 9.16
C ARG A 50 17.90 22.54 10.10
N VAL A 51 17.15 21.92 11.02
CA VAL A 51 17.64 20.90 11.93
C VAL A 51 17.14 19.54 11.45
N GLU A 52 18.07 18.65 11.11
CA GLU A 52 17.73 17.29 10.69
C GLU A 52 17.16 16.48 11.88
N ASP A 53 16.04 15.80 11.63
CA ASP A 53 15.50 14.78 12.51
C ASP A 53 15.77 13.42 11.86
N PRO A 54 16.60 12.53 12.44
CA PRO A 54 16.95 11.25 11.82
C PRO A 54 15.72 10.36 11.55
N ARG A 55 14.60 10.59 12.25
CA ARG A 55 13.34 9.86 12.04
C ARG A 55 12.70 10.18 10.69
N GLU A 56 13.02 11.31 10.06
CA GLU A 56 12.44 11.69 8.77
C GLU A 56 12.75 10.63 7.70
N LEU A 57 14.02 10.26 7.56
CA LEU A 57 14.45 9.26 6.58
C LEU A 57 13.84 7.89 6.88
N GLU A 58 13.88 7.45 8.14
CA GLU A 58 13.31 6.17 8.56
C GLU A 58 11.82 6.05 8.23
N LEU A 59 11.05 7.15 8.35
CA LEU A 59 9.63 7.18 8.00
C LEU A 59 9.41 7.02 6.49
N PHE A 60 10.20 7.70 5.66
CA PHE A 60 10.08 7.56 4.21
C PHE A 60 10.53 6.17 3.72
N GLU A 61 11.59 5.62 4.28
CA GLU A 61 12.05 4.26 3.95
C GLU A 61 11.01 3.21 4.33
N ARG A 62 10.39 3.33 5.50
CA ARG A 62 9.29 2.45 5.92
C ARG A 62 8.07 2.58 5.02
N ALA A 63 7.67 3.81 4.66
CA ALA A 63 6.57 4.02 3.74
C ALA A 63 6.85 3.35 2.39
N LEU A 64 8.05 3.52 1.84
CA LEU A 64 8.46 2.92 0.57
C LEU A 64 8.47 1.39 0.64
N ALA A 65 9.00 0.81 1.72
CA ALA A 65 9.03 -0.64 1.91
C ALA A 65 7.61 -1.24 1.92
N LEU A 66 6.68 -0.61 2.64
CA LEU A 66 5.28 -1.04 2.71
C LEU A 66 4.55 -0.88 1.36
N TYR A 67 4.76 0.25 0.65
CA TYR A 67 4.17 0.41 -0.68
C TYR A 67 4.69 -0.63 -1.68
N ASN A 68 5.99 -0.98 -1.62
CA ASN A 68 6.55 -2.01 -2.47
C ASN A 68 5.94 -3.38 -2.16
N ALA A 69 5.79 -3.74 -0.88
CA ALA A 69 5.14 -4.99 -0.48
C ALA A 69 3.70 -5.08 -1.03
N VAL A 70 2.91 -4.01 -0.87
CA VAL A 70 1.54 -3.93 -1.41
C VAL A 70 1.52 -4.05 -2.94
N ALA A 71 2.49 -3.45 -3.63
CA ALA A 71 2.59 -3.52 -5.09
C ALA A 71 3.01 -4.90 -5.60
N ASP A 72 4.01 -5.52 -4.97
CA ASP A 72 4.50 -6.86 -5.30
C ASP A 72 3.37 -7.89 -5.12
N GLU A 73 2.63 -7.82 -4.02
CA GLU A 73 1.49 -8.69 -3.77
C GLU A 73 0.34 -8.49 -4.76
N ALA A 74 0.06 -7.24 -5.16
CA ALA A 74 -0.92 -6.96 -6.20
C ALA A 74 -0.51 -7.56 -7.55
N ALA A 75 0.80 -7.53 -7.86
CA ALA A 75 1.35 -8.15 -9.06
C ALA A 75 1.24 -9.69 -9.02
N GLU A 76 1.55 -10.31 -7.89
CA GLU A 76 1.38 -11.76 -7.68
C GLU A 76 -0.08 -12.21 -7.82
N LEU A 77 -1.01 -11.47 -7.21
CA LEU A 77 -2.44 -11.73 -7.36
C LEU A 77 -2.88 -11.63 -8.82
N ALA A 78 -2.48 -10.55 -9.52
CA ALA A 78 -2.80 -10.34 -10.92
C ALA A 78 -2.28 -11.48 -11.81
N ALA A 79 -1.08 -12.01 -11.52
CA ALA A 79 -0.52 -13.16 -12.20
C ALA A 79 -1.35 -14.44 -11.95
N SER A 80 -1.76 -14.68 -10.69
CA SER A 80 -2.52 -15.87 -10.32
C SER A 80 -3.90 -15.96 -11.00
N VAL A 81 -4.52 -14.82 -11.33
CA VAL A 81 -5.83 -14.75 -11.98
C VAL A 81 -5.75 -14.41 -13.47
N GLY A 82 -4.55 -14.34 -14.04
CA GLY A 82 -4.32 -14.00 -15.46
C GLY A 82 -4.60 -12.54 -15.83
N ALA A 83 -4.78 -11.65 -14.85
CA ALA A 83 -5.07 -10.23 -15.06
C ALA A 83 -3.85 -9.41 -15.53
N THR A 84 -2.63 -9.94 -15.45
CA THR A 84 -1.41 -9.26 -15.90
C THR A 84 -1.49 -8.79 -17.36
N ALA A 85 -2.08 -9.59 -18.25
CA ALA A 85 -2.23 -9.25 -19.66
C ALA A 85 -3.21 -8.07 -19.88
N ILE A 86 -4.25 -7.97 -19.04
CA ILE A 86 -5.24 -6.90 -19.09
C ILE A 86 -4.60 -5.58 -18.63
N SER A 87 -3.85 -5.61 -17.53
CA SER A 87 -3.13 -4.42 -17.03
C SER A 87 -2.13 -3.88 -18.06
N ALA A 88 -1.39 -4.75 -18.75
CA ALA A 88 -0.44 -4.35 -19.79
C ALA A 88 -1.14 -3.65 -20.98
N GLN A 89 -2.29 -4.18 -21.41
CA GLN A 89 -3.07 -3.57 -22.51
C GLN A 89 -3.62 -2.19 -22.14
N ILE A 90 -4.06 -2.01 -20.89
CA ILE A 90 -4.55 -0.72 -20.39
C ILE A 90 -3.43 0.31 -20.37
N GLU A 91 -2.22 -0.06 -19.92
CA GLU A 91 -1.11 0.88 -19.84
C GLU A 91 -0.57 1.27 -21.22
N GLU A 92 -0.51 0.29 -22.13
CA GLU A 92 -0.17 0.54 -23.52
C GLU A 92 -1.17 1.49 -24.19
N ALA A 93 -2.48 1.33 -23.93
CA ALA A 93 -3.51 2.24 -24.39
C ALA A 93 -3.36 3.66 -23.80
N ARG A 94 -2.96 3.78 -22.52
CA ARG A 94 -2.74 5.07 -21.86
C ARG A 94 -1.53 5.82 -22.40
N SER A 95 -0.45 5.12 -22.75
CA SER A 95 0.76 5.73 -23.34
C SER A 95 0.56 6.27 -24.77
N ARG A 96 -0.56 5.95 -25.40
CA ARG A 96 -0.94 6.41 -26.75
C ARG A 96 -1.84 7.66 -26.74
N LEU A 97 -2.24 8.14 -25.57
CA LEU A 97 -3.02 9.37 -25.35
C LEU A 97 -2.08 10.55 -25.04
#